data_AF-A0A367X800-F1
#
_entry.id   AF-A0A367X800-F1
#
_cell.length_a   1.000
_cell.length_b   1.000
_cell.length_c   1.000
_cell.angle_alpha   90.00
_cell.angle_beta   90.00
_cell.angle_gamma   90.00
#
_symmetry.space_group_name_H-M   'P 1'
#
loop_
_entity.id
_entity.type
_entity.pdbx_description
1 polymer ?
#
loop_
_entity_poly.entity_id
_entity_poly.type
_entity_poly.pdbx_seq_one_letter_code
_entity_poly.pdbx_strand_id
1 'polypeptide(L)'
;MTDMTVASQGFSYAAFESAAMTRLIEDTARAWLRSFGLSDAQANQRMINALREALAADSVAAHDRANMQDILDQAAHDAIADWLARVTGQQDCYGSASFSMLRCAFLSANRDGIWSSRFLDQDSDHRDLAMALSVQMMLPTPSLKACEMPRQSLEKRALERRAS
;
A
#
# COMPACT_ATOMS: atom_id res chain seq x y z
N MET A 1 11.21 22.29 56.07
CA MET A 1 11.33 22.92 54.74
C MET A 1 11.65 21.78 53.78
N THR A 2 10.61 21.18 53.19
CA THR A 2 10.70 19.97 52.38
C THR A 2 11.19 20.31 50.99
N ASP A 3 12.32 19.71 50.64
CA ASP A 3 12.97 19.79 49.34
C ASP A 3 12.04 19.23 48.25
N MET A 4 11.60 20.10 47.35
CA MET A 4 10.67 19.79 46.28
C MET A 4 11.47 19.30 45.07
N THR A 5 11.94 18.05 45.13
CA THR A 5 12.47 17.33 43.97
C THR A 5 11.28 16.92 43.11
N VAL A 6 10.76 17.84 42.28
CA VAL A 6 9.83 17.47 41.21
C VAL A 6 10.65 16.66 40.20
N ALA A 7 10.45 15.36 40.26
CA ALA A 7 10.95 14.41 39.30
C ALA A 7 10.43 14.80 37.91
N SER A 8 11.33 15.34 37.08
CA SER A 8 11.18 15.44 35.63
C SER A 8 11.22 14.03 35.02
N GLN A 9 10.28 13.16 35.41
CA GLN A 9 10.10 11.86 34.77
C GLN A 9 9.39 12.10 33.44
N GLY A 10 10.12 11.85 32.36
CA GLY A 10 9.66 11.91 30.99
C GLY A 10 8.52 10.94 30.69
N PHE A 11 7.31 11.36 31.00
CA PHE A 11 6.07 10.68 30.61
C PHE A 11 5.29 11.53 29.62
N SER A 12 5.68 11.58 28.34
CA SER A 12 4.81 12.15 27.29
C SER A 12 5.34 11.93 25.87
N TYR A 13 5.60 10.70 25.45
CA TYR A 13 5.68 10.42 23.99
C TYR A 13 5.27 8.99 23.60
N ALA A 14 5.42 8.01 24.50
CA ALA A 14 5.19 6.60 24.19
C ALA A 14 3.80 6.03 24.58
N ALA A 15 2.97 6.76 25.35
CA ALA A 15 1.75 6.20 25.94
C ALA A 15 0.43 6.68 25.30
N PHE A 16 0.50 7.54 24.29
CA PHE A 16 -0.65 8.04 23.56
C PHE A 16 -0.30 8.16 22.06
N GLU A 17 0.06 7.03 21.44
CA GLU A 17 -0.29 6.84 20.03
C GLU A 17 -1.81 7.08 20.00
N SER A 18 -2.25 8.28 19.59
CA SER A 18 -3.65 8.69 19.73
C SER A 18 -4.53 7.62 19.10
N ALA A 19 -5.65 7.25 19.71
CA ALA A 19 -6.58 6.30 19.10
C ALA A 19 -6.98 6.71 17.66
N ALA A 20 -6.92 8.01 17.35
CA ALA A 20 -7.07 8.52 16.00
C ALA A 20 -5.91 8.14 15.06
N MET A 21 -4.66 8.17 15.54
CA MET A 21 -3.48 7.73 14.81
C MET A 21 -3.49 6.23 14.54
N THR A 22 -3.80 5.42 15.56
CA THR A 22 -3.91 3.96 15.38
C THR A 22 -4.98 3.62 14.35
N ARG A 23 -6.14 4.30 14.37
CA ARG A 23 -7.18 4.14 13.35
C ARG A 23 -6.71 4.56 11.97
N LEU A 24 -6.01 5.69 11.86
CA LEU A 24 -5.48 6.19 10.59
C LEU A 24 -4.50 5.18 9.98
N ILE A 25 -3.58 4.64 10.77
CA ILE A 25 -2.63 3.60 10.35
C ILE A 25 -3.38 2.36 9.87
N GLU A 26 -4.35 1.88 10.65
CA GLU A 26 -5.15 0.71 10.29
C GLU A 26 -5.95 0.92 9.00
N ASP A 27 -6.58 2.09 8.82
CA ASP A 27 -7.38 2.39 7.64
C ASP A 27 -6.51 2.53 6.39
N THR A 28 -5.36 3.19 6.50
CA THR A 28 -4.37 3.27 5.42
C THR A 28 -3.85 1.88 5.06
N ALA A 29 -3.45 1.06 6.04
CA ALA A 29 -2.99 -0.31 5.79
C ALA A 29 -4.05 -1.14 5.06
N ARG A 30 -5.31 -1.10 5.51
CA ARG A 30 -6.42 -1.81 4.86
C ARG A 30 -6.68 -1.29 3.44
N ALA A 31 -6.60 0.02 3.22
CA ALA A 31 -6.82 0.62 1.90
C ALA A 31 -5.76 0.14 0.90
N TRP A 32 -4.49 0.17 1.29
CA TRP A 32 -3.38 -0.31 0.46
C TRP A 32 -3.47 -1.80 0.20
N LEU A 33 -3.74 -2.63 1.21
CA LEU A 33 -3.88 -4.08 1.03
C LEU A 33 -5.07 -4.45 0.14
N ARG A 34 -6.21 -3.76 0.29
CA ARG A 34 -7.36 -3.92 -0.59
C ARG A 34 -7.00 -3.60 -2.04
N SER A 35 -6.13 -2.61 -2.27
CA SER A 35 -5.65 -2.31 -3.62
C SER A 35 -4.90 -3.50 -4.23
N PHE A 36 -4.25 -4.36 -3.43
CA PHE A 36 -3.61 -5.60 -3.89
C PHE A 36 -4.53 -6.83 -3.82
N GLY A 37 -5.82 -6.65 -3.56
CA GLY A 37 -6.78 -7.75 -3.43
C GLY A 37 -6.58 -8.59 -2.15
N LEU A 38 -5.88 -8.05 -1.16
CA LEU A 38 -5.49 -8.77 0.05
C LEU A 38 -6.44 -8.46 1.22
N SER A 39 -6.71 -9.49 2.01
CA SER A 39 -7.46 -9.40 3.28
C SER A 39 -6.81 -10.21 4.41
N ASP A 40 -5.59 -10.70 4.18
CA ASP A 40 -4.86 -11.54 5.12
C ASP A 40 -4.40 -10.77 6.35
N ALA A 41 -4.57 -11.38 7.54
CA ALA A 41 -4.25 -10.75 8.81
C ALA A 41 -2.73 -10.54 9.01
N GLN A 42 -1.89 -11.45 8.49
CA GLN A 42 -0.44 -11.33 8.60
C GLN A 42 0.06 -10.19 7.71
N ALA A 43 -0.45 -10.10 6.48
CA ALA A 43 -0.15 -8.98 5.58
C ALA A 43 -0.55 -7.63 6.21
N ASN A 44 -1.71 -7.57 6.88
CA ASN A 44 -2.16 -6.38 7.61
C ASN A 44 -1.20 -6.01 8.75
N GLN A 45 -0.78 -6.98 9.56
CA GLN A 45 0.14 -6.70 10.66
C GLN A 45 1.51 -6.21 10.16
N ARG A 46 2.04 -6.79 9.07
CA ARG A 46 3.30 -6.36 8.47
C ARG A 46 3.22 -4.93 7.93
N MET A 47 2.13 -4.58 7.26
CA MET A 47 1.89 -3.22 6.79
C MET A 47 1.81 -2.22 7.95
N ILE A 48 1.04 -2.54 9.00
CA ILE A 48 0.94 -1.68 10.20
C ILE A 48 2.31 -1.47 10.84
N ASN A 49 3.14 -2.53 10.93
CA ASN A 49 4.48 -2.43 11.49
C ASN A 49 5.38 -1.52 10.63
N ALA A 50 5.34 -1.66 9.30
CA ALA A 50 6.11 -0.80 8.39
C ALA A 50 5.70 0.67 8.51
N LEU A 51 4.39 0.96 8.59
CA LEU A 51 3.88 2.31 8.79
C LEU A 51 4.35 2.92 10.12
N ARG A 52 4.32 2.15 11.20
CA ARG A 52 4.81 2.59 12.51
C ARG A 52 6.31 2.86 12.53
N GLU A 53 7.09 2.02 11.86
CA GLU A 53 8.54 2.21 11.73
C GLU A 53 8.88 3.47 10.94
N ALA A 54 8.19 3.70 9.82
CA ALA A 54 8.34 4.93 9.03
C ALA A 54 7.98 6.19 9.83
N LEU A 55 6.88 6.16 10.60
CA LEU A 55 6.51 7.26 11.48
C LEU A 55 7.53 7.52 12.58
N ALA A 56 8.10 6.45 13.16
CA ALA A 56 9.15 6.59 14.16
C ALA A 56 10.40 7.24 13.55
N ALA A 57 10.79 6.85 12.33
CA ALA A 57 11.91 7.46 11.60
C ALA A 57 11.65 8.93 11.24
N ASP A 58 10.45 9.27 10.77
CA ASP A 58 10.05 10.64 10.38
C ASP A 58 9.92 11.58 11.60
N SER A 59 9.49 11.05 12.76
CA SER A 59 9.44 11.84 14.01
C SER A 59 10.79 12.38 14.47
N VAL A 60 11.89 11.77 14.01
CA VAL A 60 13.27 12.24 14.24
C VAL A 60 13.63 13.38 13.28
N ALA A 61 12.97 13.49 12.13
CA ALA A 61 13.17 14.48 11.08
C ALA A 61 12.14 15.65 11.18
N ALA A 62 12.10 16.32 12.34
CA ALA A 62 11.56 17.67 12.57
C ALA A 62 10.49 18.22 11.57
N HIS A 63 9.22 17.85 11.80
CA HIS A 63 7.96 18.56 11.49
C HIS A 63 8.01 19.77 10.53
N ASP A 64 7.83 19.51 9.23
CA ASP A 64 6.91 20.33 8.44
C ASP A 64 5.51 19.72 8.55
N ARG A 65 4.45 20.54 8.52
CA ARG A 65 3.04 20.09 8.57
C ARG A 65 2.63 19.35 7.29
N ALA A 66 3.38 18.34 6.88
CA ALA A 66 2.93 17.38 5.90
C ALA A 66 1.68 16.68 6.44
N ASN A 67 0.70 16.49 5.56
CA ASN A 67 -0.52 15.78 5.87
C ASN A 67 -0.13 14.36 6.33
N MET A 68 -0.52 13.97 7.55
CA MET A 68 -0.17 12.66 8.13
C MET A 68 -0.61 11.50 7.21
N GLN A 69 -1.70 11.69 6.48
CA GLN A 69 -2.17 10.74 5.48
C GLN A 69 -1.14 10.57 4.35
N ASP A 70 -0.56 11.66 3.84
CA ASP A 70 0.42 11.62 2.75
C ASP A 70 1.71 10.92 3.21
N ILE A 71 2.14 11.14 4.46
CA ILE A 71 3.29 10.44 5.05
C ILE A 71 3.01 8.92 5.11
N LEU A 72 1.83 8.54 5.59
CA LEU A 72 1.44 7.13 5.68
C LEU A 72 1.26 6.49 4.30
N ASP A 73 0.72 7.22 3.32
CA ASP A 73 0.59 6.73 1.94
C ASP A 73 1.95 6.57 1.28
N GLN A 74 2.88 7.51 1.51
CA GLN A 74 4.25 7.40 1.03
C GLN A 74 4.98 6.22 1.70
N ALA A 75 4.84 6.06 3.01
CA ALA A 75 5.43 4.94 3.75
C ALA A 75 4.86 3.58 3.28
N ALA A 76 3.55 3.48 3.02
CA ALA A 76 2.95 2.28 2.46
C ALA A 76 3.47 1.98 1.06
N HIS A 77 3.54 3.01 0.21
CA HIS A 77 4.09 2.90 -1.13
C HIS A 77 5.53 2.39 -1.10
N ASP A 78 6.39 2.99 -0.28
CA ASP A 78 7.80 2.66 -0.20
C ASP A 78 8.02 1.27 0.39
N ALA A 79 7.28 0.89 1.44
CA ALA A 79 7.35 -0.47 1.98
C ALA A 79 7.00 -1.55 0.94
N ILE A 80 5.98 -1.30 0.11
CA ILE A 80 5.60 -2.22 -0.97
C ILE A 80 6.62 -2.18 -2.11
N ALA A 81 7.10 -1.00 -2.51
CA ALA A 81 8.09 -0.83 -3.56
C ALA A 81 9.42 -1.51 -3.20
N ASP A 82 9.90 -1.34 -1.97
CA ASP A 82 11.07 -2.02 -1.41
C ASP A 82 10.92 -3.53 -1.46
N TRP A 83 9.76 -4.04 -1.02
CA TRP A 83 9.48 -5.46 -1.04
C TRP A 83 9.42 -6.00 -2.48
N LEU A 84 8.73 -5.31 -3.39
CA LEU A 84 8.69 -5.68 -4.82
C LEU A 84 10.08 -5.64 -5.46
N ALA A 85 10.93 -4.68 -5.10
CA ALA A 85 12.30 -4.59 -5.56
C ALA A 85 13.11 -5.82 -5.12
N ARG A 86 12.92 -6.30 -3.89
CA ARG A 86 13.54 -7.53 -3.40
C ARG A 86 13.00 -8.78 -4.10
N VAL A 87 11.68 -8.85 -4.30
CA VAL A 87 11.03 -9.98 -4.99
C VAL A 87 11.51 -10.08 -6.43
N THR A 88 11.53 -8.97 -7.17
CA THR A 88 11.82 -8.95 -8.60
C THR A 88 13.31 -8.79 -8.93
N GLY A 89 14.12 -8.33 -7.97
CA GLY A 89 15.50 -7.92 -8.20
C GLY A 89 15.65 -6.63 -9.00
N GLN A 90 14.56 -5.88 -9.24
CA GLN A 90 14.56 -4.62 -9.97
C GLN A 90 14.65 -3.43 -9.02
N GLN A 91 15.38 -2.38 -9.39
CA GLN A 91 15.50 -1.17 -8.57
C GLN A 91 14.44 -0.10 -8.90
N ASP A 92 13.80 -0.18 -10.07
CA ASP A 92 12.85 0.83 -10.56
C ASP A 92 11.40 0.60 -10.07
N CYS A 93 11.20 0.07 -8.86
CA CYS A 93 9.87 -0.26 -8.33
C CYS A 93 9.14 0.95 -7.72
N TYR A 94 9.82 2.07 -7.47
CA TYR A 94 9.25 3.28 -6.86
C TYR A 94 8.53 4.19 -7.85
N GLY A 95 8.77 4.03 -9.16
CA GLY A 95 8.11 4.83 -10.19
C GLY A 95 6.64 4.44 -10.32
N SER A 96 5.74 5.43 -10.41
CA SER A 96 4.29 5.20 -10.48
C SER A 96 3.85 4.22 -11.58
N ALA A 97 4.50 4.27 -12.75
CA ALA A 97 4.24 3.36 -13.86
C ALA A 97 4.68 1.91 -13.53
N SER A 98 5.92 1.72 -13.08
CA SER A 98 6.45 0.41 -12.70
C SER A 98 5.67 -0.22 -11.55
N PHE A 99 5.39 0.57 -10.51
CA PHE A 99 4.59 0.16 -9.37
C PHE A 99 3.19 -0.30 -9.80
N SER A 100 2.53 0.45 -10.68
CA SER A 100 1.20 0.10 -11.21
C SER A 100 1.24 -1.20 -12.02
N MET A 101 2.26 -1.40 -12.85
CA MET A 101 2.43 -2.65 -13.61
C MET A 101 2.68 -3.84 -12.69
N LEU A 102 3.55 -3.70 -11.69
CA LEU A 102 3.85 -4.74 -10.71
C LEU A 102 2.62 -5.09 -9.86
N ARG A 103 1.81 -4.09 -9.49
CA ARG A 103 0.53 -4.31 -8.83
C ARG A 103 -0.42 -5.14 -9.70
N CYS A 104 -0.55 -4.82 -10.99
CA CYS A 104 -1.36 -5.60 -11.92
C CYS A 104 -0.83 -7.03 -12.09
N ALA A 105 0.48 -7.19 -12.22
CA ALA A 105 1.12 -8.50 -12.29
C ALA A 105 0.87 -9.32 -11.02
N PHE A 106 0.97 -8.69 -9.85
CA PHE A 106 0.68 -9.34 -8.57
C PHE A 106 -0.78 -9.77 -8.47
N LEU A 107 -1.74 -8.91 -8.84
CA LEU A 107 -3.16 -9.25 -8.84
C LEU A 107 -3.46 -10.47 -9.74
N SER A 108 -2.82 -10.53 -10.91
CA SER A 108 -2.96 -11.67 -11.82
C SER A 108 -2.28 -12.94 -11.29
N ALA A 109 -1.09 -12.81 -10.70
CA ALA A 109 -0.34 -13.93 -10.13
C ALA A 109 -0.97 -14.48 -8.84
N ASN A 110 -1.63 -13.62 -8.05
CA ASN A 110 -2.24 -13.97 -6.76
C ASN A 110 -3.75 -14.23 -6.87
N ARG A 111 -4.26 -14.59 -8.05
CA ARG A 111 -5.69 -14.88 -8.25
C ARG A 111 -6.23 -15.97 -7.32
N ASP A 112 -5.40 -16.98 -7.03
CA ASP A 112 -5.74 -18.09 -6.14
C ASP A 112 -5.38 -17.82 -4.67
N GLY A 113 -4.86 -16.63 -4.36
CA GLY A 113 -4.53 -16.19 -3.01
C GLY A 113 -3.26 -16.81 -2.39
N ILE A 114 -2.52 -17.63 -3.14
CA ILE A 114 -1.35 -18.40 -2.67
C ILE A 114 -0.24 -17.50 -2.09
N TRP A 115 -0.10 -16.27 -2.60
CA TRP A 115 0.94 -15.31 -2.20
C TRP A 115 0.49 -14.36 -1.10
N SER A 116 -0.78 -14.38 -0.70
CA SER A 116 -1.35 -13.42 0.23
C SER A 116 -0.66 -13.42 1.59
N SER A 117 -0.33 -14.61 2.12
CA SER A 117 0.38 -14.76 3.39
C SER A 117 1.87 -14.42 3.31
N ARG A 118 2.44 -14.35 2.10
CA ARG A 118 3.84 -13.95 1.86
C ARG A 118 3.99 -12.47 1.50
N PHE A 119 2.90 -11.73 1.41
CA PHE A 119 2.93 -10.31 1.11
C PHE A 119 3.66 -9.54 2.22
N LEU A 120 4.61 -8.68 1.83
CA LEU A 120 5.53 -7.96 2.72
C LEU A 120 6.36 -8.85 3.66
N ASP A 121 6.42 -10.15 3.42
CA ASP A 121 7.35 -11.01 4.13
C ASP A 121 8.78 -10.70 3.65
N GLN A 122 9.71 -10.42 4.57
CA GLN A 122 11.09 -10.07 4.24
C GLN A 122 12.03 -11.28 4.34
N ASP A 123 11.60 -12.34 5.02
CA ASP A 123 12.44 -13.49 5.37
C ASP A 123 12.18 -14.71 4.46
N SER A 124 11.07 -14.68 3.71
CA SER A 124 10.67 -15.77 2.82
C SER A 124 11.47 -15.81 1.51
N ASP A 125 11.62 -17.02 0.96
CA ASP A 125 12.09 -17.17 -0.42
C ASP A 125 11.01 -16.71 -1.42
N HIS A 126 11.38 -15.72 -2.23
CA HIS A 126 10.49 -15.08 -3.21
C HIS A 126 10.71 -15.56 -4.65
N ARG A 127 11.61 -16.53 -4.91
CA ARG A 127 11.93 -16.97 -6.28
C ARG A 127 10.71 -17.37 -7.10
N ASP A 128 9.79 -18.13 -6.50
CA ASP A 128 8.57 -18.58 -7.17
C ASP A 128 7.63 -17.42 -7.50
N LEU A 129 7.50 -16.46 -6.58
CA LEU A 129 6.73 -15.24 -6.80
C LEU A 129 7.38 -14.37 -7.87
N ALA A 130 8.71 -14.23 -7.85
CA ALA A 130 9.48 -13.48 -8.85
C ALA A 130 9.26 -14.02 -10.26
N MET A 131 9.28 -15.36 -10.40
CA MET A 131 8.97 -16.03 -11.66
C MET A 131 7.53 -15.77 -12.08
N ALA A 132 6.57 -15.91 -11.16
CA ALA A 132 5.16 -15.66 -11.45
C ALA A 132 4.91 -14.22 -11.91
N LEU A 133 5.50 -13.22 -11.24
CA LEU A 133 5.41 -11.81 -11.62
C LEU A 133 6.04 -11.57 -13.00
N SER A 134 7.22 -12.15 -13.24
CA SER A 134 7.92 -12.03 -14.52
C SER A 134 7.08 -12.57 -15.69
N VAL A 135 6.44 -13.73 -15.51
CA VAL A 135 5.52 -14.30 -16.50
C VAL A 135 4.34 -13.36 -16.75
N GLN A 136 3.73 -12.80 -15.71
CA GLN A 136 2.61 -11.86 -15.87
C GLN A 136 3.02 -10.57 -16.58
N MET A 137 4.24 -10.08 -16.32
CA MET A 137 4.79 -8.87 -16.96
C MET A 137 5.18 -9.08 -18.43
N MET A 138 5.40 -10.33 -18.85
CA MET A 138 5.66 -10.69 -20.26
C MET A 138 4.38 -10.91 -21.07
N LEU A 139 3.23 -11.04 -20.42
CA LEU A 139 1.96 -11.13 -21.13
C LEU A 139 1.62 -9.77 -21.75
N PRO A 140 1.15 -9.72 -23.01
CA PRO A 140 0.70 -8.48 -23.60
C PRO A 140 -0.38 -7.89 -22.70
N THR A 141 -0.20 -6.63 -22.31
CA THR A 141 -1.19 -5.86 -21.55
C THR A 141 -2.53 -6.10 -22.22
N PRO A 142 -3.54 -6.66 -21.53
CA PRO A 142 -4.81 -6.93 -22.17
C PRO A 142 -5.26 -5.64 -22.82
N SER A 143 -5.48 -5.69 -24.14
CA SER A 143 -5.99 -4.54 -24.85
C SER A 143 -7.23 -4.10 -24.10
N LEU A 144 -7.25 -2.83 -23.68
CA LEU A 144 -8.45 -2.20 -23.16
C LEU A 144 -9.50 -2.37 -24.27
N LYS A 145 -10.27 -3.45 -24.24
CA LYS A 145 -11.61 -3.42 -24.80
C LYS A 145 -12.21 -2.28 -24.03
N ALA A 146 -12.41 -1.15 -24.71
CA ALA A 146 -13.15 -0.03 -24.17
C ALA A 146 -14.42 -0.65 -23.58
N CYS A 147 -14.45 -0.79 -22.25
CA CYS A 147 -15.68 -1.02 -21.55
C CYS A 147 -16.40 0.30 -21.73
N GLU A 148 -17.08 0.46 -22.87
CA GLU A 148 -18.11 1.47 -23.00
C GLU A 148 -19.02 1.22 -21.80
N MET A 149 -18.91 2.13 -20.83
CA MET A 149 -19.72 2.07 -19.63
C MET A 149 -21.18 2.01 -20.11
N PRO A 150 -22.03 1.10 -19.60
CA PRO A 150 -23.41 0.96 -20.08
C PRO A 150 -24.17 2.29 -20.15
N ARG A 151 -23.84 3.24 -19.25
CA ARG A 151 -24.31 4.63 -19.27
C ARG A 151 -23.99 5.39 -20.56
N GLN A 152 -22.77 5.29 -21.08
CA GLN A 152 -22.39 5.95 -22.35
C GLN A 152 -23.14 5.36 -23.54
N SER A 153 -23.44 4.04 -23.52
CA SER A 153 -24.25 3.39 -24.56
C SER A 153 -25.74 3.80 -24.52
N LEU A 154 -26.24 4.25 -23.36
CA LEU A 154 -27.62 4.72 -23.17
C LEU A 154 -27.78 6.16 -23.63
N GLU A 155 -26.85 7.05 -23.31
CA GLU A 155 -26.86 8.43 -23.79
C GLU A 155 -26.75 8.52 -25.31
N LYS A 156 -25.89 7.69 -25.92
CA LYS A 156 -25.73 7.61 -27.37
C LYS A 156 -27.02 7.15 -28.07
N ARG A 157 -27.68 6.11 -27.54
CA ARG A 157 -29.00 5.65 -28.03
C ARG A 157 -30.12 6.66 -27.81
N ALA A 158 -30.09 7.41 -26.71
CA ALA A 158 -31.07 8.45 -26.45
C ALA A 158 -30.91 9.65 -27.40
N LEU A 159 -29.67 9.98 -27.77
CA LEU A 159 -29.37 11.01 -28.77
C LEU A 159 -29.83 10.59 -30.17
N GLU A 160 -29.54 9.35 -30.57
CA GLU A 160 -29.95 8.80 -31.88
C GLU A 160 -31.48 8.76 -32.05
N ARG A 161 -32.22 8.43 -30.98
CA ARG A 161 -33.69 8.46 -30.99
C ARG A 161 -34.32 9.85 -31.02
N ARG A 162 -33.58 10.90 -30.63
CA ARG A 162 -34.04 12.30 -30.72
C ARG A 162 -33.72 12.94 -32.07
N ALA A 163 -32.84 12.32 -32.85
CA ALA A 163 -32.45 12.76 -34.18
C ALA A 163 -33.24 12.06 -35.31
N SER A 164 -34.16 11.15 -34.97
CA SER A 164 -35.17 10.55 -35.86
C SER A 164 -36.54 11.13 -35.57
#